data_AF-A0A7H4M8W5-F1
#
_entry.id   AF-A0A7H4M8W5-F1
#
_cell.length_a   1.000
_cell.length_b   1.000
_cell.length_c   1.000
_cell.angle_alpha   90.00
_cell.angle_beta   90.00
_cell.angle_gamma   90.00
#
_symmetry.space_group_name_H-M   'P 1'
#
loop_
_entity.id
_entity.type
_entity.pdbx_description
1 polymer ?
#
loop_
_entity_poly.entity_id
_entity_poly.type
_entity_poly.pdbx_seq_one_letter_code
_entity_poly.pdbx_strand_id
1 'polypeptide(L)' 'MLTLRQGNDERTVRIVGITEQRRPASEAVALYEETAESIEKREKVALARKMNALTMPHPDRRPDKKERRDLMRFKHGESE' A
#
# COMPACT_ATOMS: atom_id res chain seq x y z
N MET A 1 -22.72 3.66 -1.67
CA MET A 1 -21.26 3.81 -1.88
C MET A 1 -20.58 2.63 -1.21
N LEU A 2 -19.52 2.10 -1.80
CA LEU A 2 -18.80 0.94 -1.28
C LEU A 2 -17.35 1.33 -1.02
N THR A 3 -16.88 1.10 0.20
CA THR A 3 -15.48 1.23 0.58
C THR A 3 -14.86 -0.16 0.64
N LEU A 4 -13.72 -0.33 -0.02
CA LEU A 4 -12.99 -1.58 -0.06
C LEU A 4 -11.49 -1.34 -0.01
N ARG A 5 -10.76 -2.35 0.45
CA ARG A 5 -9.30 -2.32 0.48
C ARG A 5 -8.74 -3.23 -0.60
N GLN A 6 -7.89 -2.69 -1.46
CA GLN A 6 -7.15 -3.42 -2.47
C GLN A 6 -5.66 -3.36 -2.12
N GLY A 7 -5.15 -4.41 -1.47
CA GLY A 7 -3.79 -4.44 -0.94
C GLY A 7 -3.59 -3.39 0.15
N ASN A 8 -2.71 -2.41 -0.11
CA ASN A 8 -2.46 -1.31 0.81
C ASN A 8 -3.25 -0.04 0.49
N ASP A 9 -4.06 -0.07 -0.57
CA ASP A 9 -4.83 1.08 -1.01
C ASP A 9 -6.30 0.90 -0.62
N GLU A 10 -6.88 1.96 -0.09
CA GLU A 10 -8.30 2.05 0.20
C GLU A 10 -8.99 2.73 -0.98
N ARG A 11 -10.12 2.17 -1.43
CA ARG A 11 -10.91 2.69 -2.55
C ARG A 11 -12.35 2.89 -2.14
N THR A 12 -12.88 4.07 -2.44
CA THR A 12 -14.30 4.40 -2.30
C THR A 12 -14.92 4.50 -3.69
N VAL A 13 -15.85 3.58 -3.99
CA VAL A 13 -16.49 3.48 -5.30
C VAL A 13 -18.00 3.66 -5.20
N ARG A 14 -18.58 4.33 -6.20
CA ARG A 14 -20.01 4.36 -6.46
C ARG A 14 -20.35 3.22 -7.42
N ILE A 15 -21.35 2.43 -7.06
CA ILE A 15 -21.85 1.35 -7.91
C ILE A 15 -22.74 1.99 -8.97
N VAL A 16 -22.42 1.78 -10.24
CA VAL A 16 -23.15 2.31 -11.41
C VAL A 16 -24.02 1.23 -12.04
N GLY A 17 -23.63 -0.04 -11.93
CA GLY A 17 -24.39 -1.17 -12.42
C GLY A 17 -24.14 -2.44 -11.61
N ILE A 18 -25.02 -3.41 -11.76
CA ILE A 18 -24.92 -4.73 -11.13
C ILE A 18 -24.99 -5.78 -12.24
N THR A 19 -24.15 -6.79 -12.15
CA THR A 19 -24.13 -7.97 -13.02
C THR A 19 -23.97 -9.20 -12.14
N GLU A 20 -24.58 -10.31 -12.52
CA GLU A 20 -24.41 -11.60 -11.84
C GLU A 20 -23.19 -12.38 -12.37
N GLN A 21 -22.68 -11.97 -13.54
CA GLN A 21 -21.57 -12.65 -14.20
C GLN A 21 -20.27 -11.87 -14.03
N ARG A 22 -19.19 -12.57 -13.66
CA ARG A 22 -17.84 -12.00 -13.62
C ARG A 22 -17.31 -11.83 -15.04
N ARG A 23 -17.10 -10.57 -15.45
CA ARG A 23 -16.66 -10.18 -16.79
C ARG A 23 -15.17 -9.75 -16.81
N PRO A 24 -14.53 -9.64 -17.98
CA PRO A 24 -13.17 -9.12 -18.11
C PRO A 24 -13.02 -7.71 -17.54
N ALA A 25 -11.76 -7.34 -17.24
CA ALA A 25 -11.42 -6.11 -16.52
C ALA A 25 -12.06 -4.85 -17.11
N SER A 26 -11.97 -4.64 -18.43
CA SER A 26 -12.50 -3.45 -19.09
C SER A 26 -14.01 -3.27 -18.88
N GLU A 27 -14.76 -4.37 -18.87
CA GLU A 27 -16.22 -4.35 -18.71
C GLU A 27 -16.61 -4.24 -17.23
N ALA A 28 -15.86 -4.88 -16.33
CA ALA A 28 -16.10 -4.79 -14.89
C ALA A 28 -15.82 -3.38 -14.35
N VAL A 29 -14.84 -2.66 -14.91
CA VAL A 29 -14.52 -1.28 -14.53
C VAL A 29 -15.69 -0.34 -14.84
N ALA A 30 -16.48 -0.59 -15.89
CA ALA A 30 -17.64 0.24 -16.23
C ALA A 30 -18.80 0.12 -15.20
N LEU A 31 -18.76 -0.85 -14.29
CA LEU A 31 -19.82 -1.07 -13.29
C LEU A 31 -19.65 -0.21 -12.04
N TYR A 32 -18.51 0.45 -11.89
CA TYR A 32 -18.24 1.31 -10.74
C TYR A 32 -17.45 2.55 -11.14
N GLU A 33 -17.72 3.64 -10.44
CA GLU A 33 -16.98 4.88 -10.59
C GLU A 33 -16.32 5.21 -9.26
N GLU A 34 -15.01 5.41 -9.28
CA GLU A 34 -14.29 5.82 -8.09
C GLU A 34 -14.51 7.31 -7.79
N THR A 35 -14.62 7.67 -6.51
CA THR A 35 -14.77 9.07 -6.12
C THR A 35 -13.44 9.83 -6.29
N ALA A 36 -13.53 11.12 -6.65
CA ALA A 36 -12.34 11.98 -6.77
C ALA A 36 -11.52 12.02 -5.47
N GLU A 37 -12.20 12.08 -4.32
CA GLU A 37 -11.57 12.03 -2.99
C GLU A 37 -10.74 10.75 -2.77
N SER A 38 -11.24 9.61 -3.23
CA SER A 38 -10.54 8.32 -3.13
C SER A 38 -9.29 8.28 -4.01
N ILE A 39 -9.37 8.84 -5.21
CA ILE A 39 -8.23 8.97 -6.12
C ILE A 39 -7.15 9.86 -5.49
N GLU A 40 -7.52 11.04 -4.99
CA GLU A 40 -6.58 11.96 -4.33
C GLU A 40 -5.93 11.33 -3.10
N LYS A 41 -6.70 10.62 -2.26
CA LYS A 41 -6.17 9.94 -1.08
C LYS A 41 -5.12 8.91 -1.46
N ARG A 42 -5.38 8.14 -2.53
CA ARG A 42 -4.41 7.15 -3.02
C ARG A 42 -3.15 7.80 -3.58
N GLU A 43 -3.28 8.86 -4.36
CA GLU A 43 -2.14 9.58 -4.91
C GLU A 43 -1.26 10.17 -3.80
N LYS A 44 -1.88 10.79 -2.77
CA LYS A 44 -1.17 11.30 -1.59
C LYS A 44 -0.43 10.19 -0.85
N VAL A 45 -1.08 9.04 -0.64
CA VAL A 45 -0.44 7.89 0.04
C VAL A 45 0.68 7.28 -0.81
N ALA A 46 0.50 7.19 -2.12
CA ALA A 46 1.53 6.71 -3.04
C ALA A 46 2.75 7.64 -3.07
N LEU A 47 2.52 8.96 -3.09
CA LEU A 47 3.56 9.99 -2.94
C LEU A 47 4.30 9.86 -1.61
N ALA A 48 3.57 9.74 -0.50
CA ALA A 48 4.19 9.55 0.81
C ALA A 48 5.05 8.28 0.87
N ARG A 49 4.58 7.17 0.30
CA ARG A 49 5.36 5.93 0.19
C ARG A 49 6.63 6.13 -0.65
N LYS A 50 6.52 6.81 -1.79
CA LYS A 50 7.66 7.11 -2.67
C LYS A 50 8.69 8.01 -1.97
N MET A 51 8.23 9.02 -1.22
CA MET A 51 9.11 9.90 -0.45
C MET A 51 9.80 9.17 0.69
N ASN A 52 9.07 8.31 1.43
CA ASN A 52 9.65 7.50 2.50
C ASN A 52 10.67 6.49 1.98
N ALA A 53 10.45 5.92 0.78
CA ALA A 53 11.43 5.06 0.14
C ALA A 53 12.73 5.80 -0.25
N LEU A 54 12.65 7.11 -0.52
CA LEU A 54 13.83 7.95 -0.79
C LEU A 54 14.57 8.39 0.48
N THR A 55 13.86 8.64 1.58
CA THR A 55 14.46 9.15 2.82
C THR A 55 15.03 8.04 3.70
N MET A 56 14.56 6.80 3.55
CA MET A 56 15.13 5.63 4.23
C MET A 56 15.61 4.62 3.18
N PRO A 57 16.83 4.80 2.62
CA PRO A 57 17.39 3.82 1.72
C PRO A 57 17.49 2.48 2.43
N HIS A 58 16.88 1.45 1.84
CA HIS A 58 17.11 0.08 2.27
C HIS A 58 18.62 -0.18 2.14
N PRO A 59 19.30 -0.76 3.16
CA PRO A 59 20.73 -1.02 3.06
C PRO A 59 21.01 -1.84 1.80
N ASP A 60 21.91 -1.34 0.94
CA ASP A 60 22.27 -1.93 -0.36
C ASP A 60 22.79 -3.37 -0.25
N ARG A 61 23.27 -3.75 0.94
CA ARG A 61 23.70 -5.11 1.25
C ARG A 61 23.01 -5.66 2.49
N ARG A 62 22.85 -6.98 2.51
CA ARG A 62 22.49 -7.70 3.72
C ARG A 62 23.57 -7.42 4.79
N PRO A 63 23.19 -7.07 6.03
CA PRO A 63 24.16 -6.78 7.08
C PRO A 63 25.16 -7.92 7.27
N ASP A 64 26.43 -7.56 7.37
CA ASP A 64 27.50 -8.52 7.63
C ASP A 64 27.36 -9.13 9.04
N LYS A 65 28.08 -10.22 9.33
CA LYS A 65 27.97 -10.99 10.58
C LYS A 65 28.19 -10.11 11.82
N LYS A 66 28.99 -9.06 11.76
CA LYS A 66 29.18 -8.10 12.85
C LYS A 66 27.96 -7.17 13.01
N GLU A 67 27.56 -6.50 11.94
CA GLU A 67 26.39 -5.60 11.92
C GLU A 67 25.09 -6.32 12.34
N ARG A 68 24.94 -7.60 11.97
CA ARG A 68 23.82 -8.45 12.40
C ARG A 68 23.84 -8.73 13.91
N ARG A 69 25.01 -8.95 14.51
CA ARG A 69 25.14 -9.15 15.96
C ARG A 69 24.87 -7.86 16.72
N ASP A 70 25.33 -6.72 16.21
CA ASP A 70 25.09 -5.41 16.81
C ASP A 70 23.60 -5.03 16.73
N LEU A 71 22.93 -5.29 15.60
CA LEU A 71 21.48 -5.14 15.45
C LEU A 71 20.68 -6.05 16.39
N MET A 72 21.10 -7.31 16.56
CA MET A 72 20.45 -8.20 17.53
C MET A 72 20.64 -7.71 18.96
N ARG A 73 21.83 -7.22 19.32
CA ARG A 73 22.09 -6.64 20.64
C ARG A 73 21.25 -5.38 20.87
N PHE A 74 21.11 -4.52 19.87
CA PHE A 74 20.25 -3.34 19.96
C PHE A 74 18.77 -3.72 20.11
N LYS A 75 18.29 -4.72 19.36
CA LYS A 75 16.88 -5.14 19.40
C LYS A 75 16.48 -5.92 20.67
N HIS A 76 17.42 -6.59 21.33
CA HIS A 76 17.17 -7.44 22.51
C HIS A 76 17.86 -6.91 23.79
N GLY A 77 18.46 -5.71 23.73
CA GLY A 77 19.33 -5.16 24.79
C GLY A 77 18.64 -4.18 25.73
N GLU A 78 17.36 -3.86 25.52
CA GLU A 78 16.54 -3.12 26.49
C GLU A 78 15.47 -4.05 27.08
N SER A 79 15.94 -5.09 27.74
CA SER A 79 15.18 -5.76 28.79
C SER A 79 15.98 -5.63 30.08
N GLU A 80 15.91 -4.43 30.67
CA GLU A 80 16.00 -4.30 32.13
C GLU A 80 14.59 -4.51 32.72
#